data_AF-A0A1Y4E126-F1
#
_entry.id   AF-A0A1Y4E126-F1
#
_cell.length_a   1.000
_cell.length_b   1.000
_cell.length_c   1.000
_cell.angle_alpha   90.00
_cell.angle_beta   90.00
_cell.angle_gamma   90.00
#
_symmetry.space_group_name_H-M   'P 1'
#
loop_
_entity.id
_entity.type
_entity.pdbx_description
1 polymer ?
#
loop_
_entity_poly.entity_id
_entity_poly.type
_entity_poly.pdbx_seq_one_letter_code
_entity_poly.pdbx_strand_id
1 'polypeptide(L)'
;MDERYTDLNARIIDQWVEERIIRGLPFNPLRDPGLISEEELPDWGVQFSHTLDEQIRGQIQAGLRLLDLYEDTNGGESRLHRLGIPTFWATLAEKPSEV
;
A
#
# COMPACT_ATOMS: atom_id res chain seq x y z
N MET A 1 -23.33 15.14 0.48
CA MET A 1 -22.19 15.57 -0.34
C MET A 1 -21.27 14.38 -0.33
N ASP A 2 -21.30 13.61 -1.42
CA ASP A 2 -20.57 12.34 -1.57
C ASP A 2 -19.11 12.55 -1.19
N GLU A 3 -18.66 11.91 -0.11
CA GLU A 3 -17.25 11.60 0.04
C GLU A 3 -16.92 10.65 -1.10
N ARG A 4 -16.27 11.18 -2.14
CA ARG A 4 -15.89 10.36 -3.29
C ARG A 4 -14.75 9.47 -2.81
N TYR A 5 -14.64 8.26 -3.35
CA TYR A 5 -13.53 7.33 -3.15
C TYR A 5 -12.13 8.00 -3.05
N THR A 6 -11.89 9.08 -3.81
CA THR A 6 -10.69 9.91 -3.73
C THR A 6 -10.40 10.49 -2.34
N ASP A 7 -11.43 10.85 -1.57
CA ASP A 7 -11.33 11.38 -0.21
C ASP A 7 -11.03 10.27 0.82
N LEU A 8 -11.38 9.03 0.49
CA LEU A 8 -11.15 7.84 1.30
C LEU A 8 -9.72 7.31 1.12
N ASN A 9 -9.21 7.33 -0.12
CA ASN A 9 -7.81 7.03 -0.42
C ASN A 9 -6.82 8.09 0.08
N ALA A 10 -7.26 9.35 0.17
CA ALA A 10 -6.48 10.45 0.75
C ALA A 10 -6.22 10.28 2.27
N ARG A 11 -6.60 9.14 2.87
CA ARG A 11 -6.45 8.84 4.30
C ARG A 11 -5.20 8.05 4.66
N ILE A 12 -4.37 7.60 3.71
CA ILE A 12 -3.08 6.90 4.02
C ILE A 12 -1.88 7.83 3.78
N ILE A 13 -1.85 8.46 2.62
CA ILE A 13 -0.96 9.56 2.22
C ILE A 13 -1.89 10.64 1.66
N ASP A 14 -1.61 11.91 1.96
CA ASP A 14 -2.32 13.04 1.36
C ASP A 14 -2.03 13.06 -0.15
N GLN A 15 -2.83 12.34 -0.94
CA GLN A 15 -2.51 11.96 -2.33
C GLN A 15 -2.34 13.15 -3.29
N TRP A 16 -2.71 14.36 -2.88
CA TRP A 16 -2.57 15.56 -3.71
C TRP A 16 -1.32 16.38 -3.41
N VAL A 17 -0.77 16.30 -2.19
CA VAL A 17 0.36 17.12 -1.72
C VAL A 17 1.56 16.27 -1.29
N GLU A 18 1.31 15.01 -0.90
CA GLU A 18 2.31 14.01 -0.50
C GLU A 18 3.32 14.59 0.50
N GLU A 19 2.79 15.33 1.48
CA GLU A 19 3.59 16.07 2.45
C GLU A 19 4.02 15.16 3.61
N ARG A 20 3.11 14.30 4.07
CA ARG A 20 3.24 13.48 5.27
C ARG A 20 2.40 12.20 5.23
N ILE A 21 2.85 11.23 6.00
CA ILE A 21 2.11 10.02 6.35
C ILE A 21 1.05 10.40 7.40
N ILE A 22 -0.19 9.94 7.20
CA ILE A 22 -1.34 10.27 8.07
C ILE A 22 -1.92 9.06 8.80
N ARG A 23 -1.55 7.84 8.40
CA ARG A 23 -1.89 6.58 9.10
C ARG A 23 -0.65 5.70 9.21
N GLY A 24 -0.51 5.03 10.35
CA GLY A 24 0.58 4.07 10.57
C GLY A 24 0.38 2.78 9.77
N LEU A 25 1.47 2.04 9.61
CA LEU A 25 1.45 0.69 9.04
C LEU A 25 1.25 -0.36 10.16
N PRO A 26 0.50 -1.45 9.93
CA PRO A 26 -0.37 -1.66 8.79
C PRO A 26 -1.71 -0.92 8.95
N PHE A 27 -2.31 -0.53 7.84
CA PHE A 27 -3.62 0.12 7.78
C PHE A 27 -4.60 -0.76 7.01
N ASN A 28 -5.76 -1.00 7.61
CA ASN A 28 -6.85 -1.71 6.97
C ASN A 28 -8.19 -1.00 7.25
N PRO A 29 -8.76 -0.29 6.27
CA PRO A 29 -10.00 0.45 6.47
C PRO A 29 -11.20 -0.45 6.74
N LEU A 30 -11.20 -1.71 6.29
CA LEU A 30 -12.29 -2.66 6.52
C LEU A 30 -12.41 -3.13 7.97
N ARG A 31 -11.40 -2.88 8.81
CA ARG A 31 -11.43 -3.25 10.24
C ARG A 31 -12.01 -2.14 11.13
N ASP A 32 -12.30 -0.97 10.56
CA ASP A 32 -12.88 0.17 11.27
C ASP A 32 -14.12 0.67 10.52
N PRO A 33 -15.33 0.30 10.98
CA PRO A 33 -16.59 0.74 10.37
C PRO A 33 -16.77 2.27 10.37
N GLY A 34 -15.99 3.01 11.18
CA GLY A 34 -15.98 4.47 11.14
C GLY A 34 -15.20 5.07 9.97
N LEU A 35 -14.49 4.24 9.19
CA LEU A 35 -13.70 4.67 8.03
C LEU A 35 -14.37 4.35 6.69
N ILE A 36 -15.04 3.20 6.58
CA ILE A 36 -15.81 2.79 5.41
C ILE A 36 -16.92 1.83 5.85
N SER A 37 -18.17 2.11 5.47
CA SER A 37 -19.28 1.17 5.68
C SER A 37 -19.34 0.12 4.57
N GLU A 38 -20.08 -0.97 4.78
CA GLU A 38 -20.25 -2.03 3.77
C GLU A 38 -20.95 -1.50 2.51
N GLU A 39 -21.90 -0.57 2.68
CA GLU A 39 -22.63 0.08 1.60
C GLU A 39 -21.76 1.05 0.79
N GLU A 40 -20.65 1.51 1.37
CA GLU A 40 -19.67 2.40 0.74
C GLU A 40 -18.53 1.63 0.04
N LEU A 41 -18.52 0.30 0.13
CA LEU A 41 -17.46 -0.50 -0.46
C LEU A 41 -17.49 -0.41 -1.99
N PRO A 42 -16.38 0.00 -2.62
CA PRO A 42 -16.30 0.04 -4.06
C PRO A 42 -16.16 -1.35 -4.67
N ASP A 43 -16.83 -1.59 -5.80
CA ASP A 43 -16.71 -2.82 -6.59
C ASP A 43 -15.31 -3.03 -7.20
N TRP A 44 -14.45 -2.00 -7.21
CA TRP A 44 -13.12 -2.03 -7.83
C TRP A 44 -11.97 -2.23 -6.81
N GLY A 45 -12.29 -2.51 -5.54
CA GLY A 45 -11.33 -2.88 -4.49
C GLY A 45 -10.96 -1.75 -3.53
N VAL A 46 -10.26 -2.05 -2.44
CA VAL A 46 -9.88 -1.05 -1.43
C VAL A 46 -8.36 -1.13 -1.18
N GLN A 47 -7.73 0.00 -0.88
CA GLN A 47 -6.31 0.02 -0.55
C GLN A 47 -6.08 -0.32 0.93
N PHE A 48 -5.05 -1.13 1.14
CA PHE A 48 -4.53 -1.51 2.45
C PHE A 48 -3.05 -1.18 2.46
N SER A 49 -2.49 -1.01 3.65
CA SER A 49 -1.04 -0.94 3.80
C SER A 49 -0.53 -2.13 4.62
N HIS A 50 0.70 -2.50 4.32
CA HIS A 50 1.38 -3.65 4.92
C HIS A 50 2.74 -3.21 5.42
N THR A 51 3.27 -3.95 6.38
CA THR A 51 4.70 -3.90 6.67
C THR A 51 5.49 -4.67 5.62
N LEU A 52 6.79 -4.38 5.49
CA LEU A 52 7.69 -5.15 4.65
C LEU A 52 7.71 -6.64 5.06
N ASP A 53 7.70 -6.95 6.36
CA ASP A 53 7.64 -8.33 6.85
C ASP A 53 6.39 -9.04 6.35
N GLU A 54 5.20 -8.44 6.49
CA GLU A 54 3.95 -9.06 6.03
C GLU A 54 3.97 -9.37 4.53
N GLN A 55 4.46 -8.44 3.71
CA GLN A 55 4.55 -8.63 2.26
C GLN A 55 5.56 -9.71 1.86
N ILE A 56 6.77 -9.67 2.43
CA ILE A 56 7.88 -10.58 2.07
C ILE A 56 7.69 -11.97 2.68
N ARG A 57 7.31 -12.06 3.95
CA ARG A 57 7.09 -13.33 4.65
C ARG A 57 6.01 -14.15 3.97
N GLY A 58 4.92 -13.51 3.51
CA GLY A 58 3.85 -14.20 2.79
C GLY A 58 4.34 -14.87 1.51
N GLN A 59 5.22 -14.20 0.75
CA GLN A 59 5.83 -14.77 -0.46
C GLN A 59 6.73 -15.97 -0.13
N ILE A 60 7.57 -15.85 0.90
CA ILE A 60 8.46 -16.94 1.35
C ILE A 60 7.63 -18.16 1.81
N GLN A 61 6.60 -17.94 2.62
CA GLN A 61 5.72 -19.01 3.12
C GLN A 61 4.94 -19.69 1.99
N ALA A 62 4.62 -18.96 0.92
CA ALA A 62 4.02 -19.51 -0.29
C ALA A 62 5.01 -20.32 -1.16
N GLY A 63 6.28 -20.42 -0.75
CA GLY A 63 7.33 -21.15 -1.46
C GLY A 63 7.96 -20.38 -2.61
N LEU A 64 7.76 -19.06 -2.68
CA LEU A 64 8.44 -18.22 -3.66
C LEU A 64 9.89 -17.97 -3.25
N ARG A 65 10.78 -17.97 -4.24
CA ARG A 65 12.15 -17.48 -4.10
C ARG A 65 12.21 -16.05 -4.58
N LEU A 66 12.68 -15.16 -3.71
CA LEU A 66 12.94 -13.78 -4.08
C LEU A 66 14.20 -13.71 -4.92
N LEU A 67 14.10 -13.06 -6.07
CA LEU A 67 15.18 -12.87 -7.03
C LEU A 67 15.71 -11.44 -6.99
N ASP A 68 14.82 -10.47 -6.76
CA ASP A 68 15.18 -9.04 -6.72
C ASP A 68 14.17 -8.22 -5.92
N LEU A 69 14.57 -7.00 -5.52
CA LEU A 69 13.77 -6.04 -4.76
C LEU A 69 13.91 -4.65 -5.37
N TYR A 70 12.79 -3.96 -5.55
CA TYR A 70 12.73 -2.62 -6.12
C TYR A 70 11.98 -1.68 -5.17
N GLU A 71 12.55 -0.51 -4.95
CA GLU A 71 11.89 0.60 -4.26
C GLU A 71 11.64 1.73 -5.25
N ASP A 72 10.53 2.43 -5.08
CA ASP A 72 10.29 3.69 -5.76
C ASP A 72 9.61 4.68 -4.82
N THR A 73 9.68 5.93 -5.22
CA THR A 73 8.95 7.05 -4.64
C THR A 73 7.79 7.42 -5.56
N ASN A 74 6.86 8.26 -5.11
CA ASN A 74 5.78 8.76 -5.98
C ASN A 74 6.25 9.71 -7.10
N GLY A 75 7.55 10.03 -7.14
CA GLY A 75 8.12 10.96 -8.11
C GLY A 75 7.72 12.43 -7.88
N GLY A 76 8.05 13.30 -8.84
CA GLY A 76 7.56 14.67 -8.90
C GLY A 76 8.12 15.63 -7.83
N GLU A 77 7.32 16.64 -7.46
CA GLU A 77 7.72 17.68 -6.49
C GLU A 77 7.20 17.42 -5.07
N SER A 78 6.87 16.18 -4.71
CA SER A 78 6.41 15.90 -3.35
C SER A 78 7.51 15.97 -2.31
N ARG A 79 7.13 16.22 -1.05
CA ARG A 79 8.09 16.24 0.06
C ARG A 79 8.68 14.85 0.30
N LEU A 80 7.87 13.79 0.23
CA LEU A 80 8.35 12.42 0.41
C LEU A 80 9.38 12.03 -0.68
N HIS A 81 9.11 12.37 -1.94
CA HIS A 81 10.06 12.17 -3.04
C HIS A 81 11.38 12.93 -2.81
N ARG A 82 11.32 14.22 -2.47
CA ARG A 82 12.52 15.03 -2.19
C ARG A 82 13.36 14.52 -1.02
N LEU A 83 12.73 13.82 -0.07
CA LEU A 83 13.41 13.19 1.05
C LEU A 83 13.91 11.77 0.73
N GLY A 84 13.63 11.26 -0.47
CA GLY A 84 13.96 9.89 -0.87
C GLY A 84 13.22 8.83 -0.04
N ILE A 85 12.03 9.15 0.48
CA ILE A 85 11.22 8.21 1.25
C ILE A 85 10.48 7.28 0.28
N PRO A 86 10.73 5.96 0.31
CA PRO A 86 10.02 5.01 -0.53
C PRO A 86 8.52 5.02 -0.22
N THR A 87 7.72 5.03 -1.27
CA THR A 87 6.26 4.92 -1.21
C THR A 87 5.75 3.68 -1.94
N PHE A 88 6.61 3.03 -2.71
CA PHE A 88 6.36 1.76 -3.38
C PHE A 88 7.48 0.76 -3.11
N TRP A 89 7.09 -0.50 -3.07
CA TRP A 89 8.00 -1.63 -3.06
C TRP A 89 7.49 -2.72 -4.01
N ALA A 90 8.39 -3.32 -4.77
CA ALA A 90 8.11 -4.48 -5.58
C ALA A 90 9.17 -5.56 -5.37
N THR A 91 8.77 -6.80 -5.61
CA THR A 91 9.63 -7.99 -5.53
C THR A 91 9.57 -8.71 -6.86
N LEU A 92 10.71 -9.11 -7.40
CA LEU A 92 10.75 -10.16 -8.41
C LEU A 92 10.87 -11.49 -7.66
N ALA A 93 9.94 -12.40 -7.90
CA ALA A 93 9.94 -13.70 -7.26
C ALA A 93 9.56 -14.81 -8.25
N GLU A 94 10.15 -15.98 -8.09
CA GLU A 94 9.82 -17.17 -8.85
C GLU A 94 9.26 -18.27 -7.93
N LYS A 95 8.35 -19.09 -8.45
CA LYS A 95 7.99 -20.34 -7.79
C LYS A 95 8.82 -21.46 -8.41
N PRO A 96 9.72 -22.11 -7.65
CA PRO A 96 10.48 -23.25 -8.17
C PRO A 96 9.54 -24.38 -8.59
N SER A 97 9.88 -25.09 -9.66
CA SER A 97 9.25 -26.37 -9.95
C SER A 97 9.58 -27.37 -8.84
N GLU A 98 8.63 -28.23 -8.49
CA GLU A 98 8.90 -29.36 -7.62
C GLU A 98 9.97 -30.25 -8.30
N VAL A 99 11.02 -30.58 -7.56
CA VAL A 99 12.07 -31.52 -8.00
C VAL A 99 11.66 -32.93 -7.58
#